data_AF-A0A4Y7TGF3-F1
#
_entry.id   AF-A0A4Y7TGF3-F1
#
_cell.length_a   1.000
_cell.length_b   1.000
_cell.length_c   1.000
_cell.angle_alpha   90.00
_cell.angle_beta   90.00
_cell.angle_gamma   90.00
#
_symmetry.space_group_name_H-M   'P 1'
#
loop_
_entity.id
_entity.type
_entity.pdbx_description
1 polymer ?
#
loop_
_entity_poly.entity_id
_entity_poly.type
_entity_poly.pdbx_seq_one_letter_code
_entity_poly.pdbx_strand_id
1 'polypeptide(L)'
;MPVRDRRCQSVIDDAASHLNGQTLDTFNLWHALGTSSSEALPAESTGTNPTELDISPLYALHQLKVIQVSLIHPVSLTPSDLEKIPTIWTNLVNLYLSPELPTRRPPSINHKHIIQLVQSLPSLVSLGLKFDASHITKRDCRTTLPSKLKTLCTGASPIRDPSRVVEWIQAHFPHLETLSTDSRTRVGENRLYKQRWAVVMDGMGKLEASGKTSRSAGMLIRW
;
A
#
# COMPACT_ATOMS: atom_id res chain seq x y z
N MET A 1 20.10 -15.47 -12.63
CA MET A 1 18.79 -15.92 -13.15
C MET A 1 17.69 -15.57 -12.16
N PRO A 2 16.57 -14.94 -12.58
CA PRO A 2 15.49 -14.47 -11.71
C PRO A 2 14.44 -15.57 -11.49
N VAL A 3 14.76 -16.55 -10.66
CA VAL A 3 13.84 -17.69 -10.34
C VAL A 3 12.91 -17.37 -9.15
N ARG A 4 13.17 -16.29 -8.41
CA ARG A 4 12.37 -15.91 -7.23
C ARG A 4 11.10 -15.12 -7.59
N ASP A 5 11.13 -14.35 -8.68
CA ASP A 5 10.05 -13.42 -9.04
C ASP A 5 8.74 -14.12 -9.47
N ARG A 6 8.84 -15.30 -10.10
CA ARG A 6 7.67 -16.04 -10.59
C ARG A 6 6.76 -16.59 -9.49
N ARG A 7 7.27 -16.74 -8.26
CA ARG A 7 6.51 -17.39 -7.18
C ARG A 7 5.42 -16.49 -6.59
N CYS A 8 5.61 -15.17 -6.58
CA CYS A 8 4.61 -14.27 -6.02
C CYS A 8 3.40 -14.16 -6.96
N GLN A 9 3.66 -14.00 -8.26
CA GLN A 9 2.60 -13.94 -9.26
C GLN A 9 1.84 -15.28 -9.32
N SER A 10 2.55 -16.42 -9.32
CA SER A 10 1.88 -17.72 -9.34
C SER A 10 0.95 -17.92 -8.14
N VAL A 11 1.31 -17.43 -6.95
CA VAL A 11 0.43 -17.51 -5.76
C VAL A 11 -0.84 -16.67 -5.95
N ILE A 12 -0.76 -15.51 -6.60
CA ILE A 12 -1.94 -14.70 -6.94
C ILE A 12 -2.81 -15.41 -7.97
N ASP A 13 -2.19 -15.95 -9.02
CA ASP A 13 -2.89 -16.67 -10.10
C ASP A 13 -3.56 -17.95 -9.57
N ASP A 14 -2.85 -18.70 -8.72
CA ASP A 14 -3.36 -19.91 -8.08
C ASP A 14 -4.50 -19.58 -7.11
N ALA A 15 -4.37 -18.50 -6.34
CA ALA A 15 -5.43 -18.05 -5.45
C ALA A 15 -6.70 -17.68 -6.22
N ALA A 16 -6.56 -16.96 -7.33
CA ALA A 16 -7.67 -16.62 -8.20
C ALA A 16 -8.36 -17.86 -8.81
N SER A 17 -7.59 -18.90 -9.10
CA SER A 17 -8.09 -20.10 -9.80
C SER A 17 -8.67 -21.17 -8.87
N HIS A 18 -8.17 -21.26 -7.62
CA HIS A 18 -8.49 -22.37 -6.71
C HIS A 18 -9.29 -21.94 -5.47
N LEU A 19 -9.31 -20.65 -5.12
CA LEU A 19 -10.09 -20.17 -3.98
C LEU A 19 -11.54 -19.87 -4.39
N ASN A 20 -12.46 -20.08 -3.46
CA ASN A 20 -13.86 -19.78 -3.67
C ASN A 20 -14.10 -18.26 -3.58
N GLY A 21 -14.26 -17.60 -4.73
CA GLY A 21 -14.53 -16.16 -4.83
C GLY A 21 -15.85 -15.69 -4.21
N GLN A 22 -16.75 -16.61 -3.83
CA GLN A 22 -18.02 -16.28 -3.15
C GLN A 22 -17.93 -16.31 -1.63
N THR A 23 -16.88 -16.90 -1.05
CA THR A 23 -16.76 -17.03 0.40
C THR A 23 -15.50 -16.40 0.95
N LEU A 24 -14.47 -16.21 0.13
CA LEU A 24 -13.22 -15.62 0.57
C LEU A 24 -13.39 -14.12 0.78
N ASP A 25 -13.27 -13.68 2.03
CA ASP A 25 -13.35 -12.27 2.42
C ASP A 25 -11.98 -11.64 2.73
N THR A 26 -10.94 -12.46 2.83
CA THR A 26 -9.61 -12.03 3.27
C THR A 26 -8.53 -12.67 2.40
N PHE A 27 -7.68 -11.84 1.80
CA PHE A 27 -6.50 -12.27 1.06
C PHE A 27 -5.25 -11.58 1.63
N ASN A 28 -4.34 -12.39 2.20
CA ASN A 28 -3.09 -11.91 2.78
C ASN A 28 -1.92 -12.62 2.11
N LEU A 29 -1.02 -11.84 1.52
CA LEU A 29 0.20 -12.30 0.91
C LEU A 29 1.37 -11.47 1.43
N TRP A 30 2.21 -12.09 2.25
CA TRP A 30 3.41 -11.45 2.81
C TRP A 30 4.67 -12.22 2.42
N HIS A 31 5.76 -11.50 2.19
CA HIS A 31 7.06 -12.14 2.07
C HIS A 31 7.58 -12.44 3.47
N ALA A 32 7.70 -13.72 3.84
CA ALA A 32 8.47 -14.09 5.01
C ALA A 32 9.93 -13.74 4.72
N LEU A 33 10.41 -12.60 5.24
CA LEU A 33 11.83 -12.31 5.28
C LEU A 33 12.46 -13.41 6.14
N GLY A 34 12.95 -14.46 5.48
CA GLY A 34 13.63 -15.56 6.14
C GLY A 34 14.72 -14.97 7.03
N THR A 35 14.71 -15.35 8.30
CA THR A 35 15.78 -15.03 9.27
C THR A 35 17.09 -15.75 8.94
N SER A 36 17.25 -16.26 7.71
CA SER A 36 18.47 -16.91 7.24
C SER A 36 19.56 -15.84 7.12
N SER A 37 20.33 -15.74 8.21
CA SER A 37 21.71 -15.26 8.33
C SER A 37 22.20 -14.40 7.17
N SER A 38 22.24 -13.08 7.42
CA SER A 38 23.30 -12.14 7.05
C SER A 38 24.33 -12.58 5.98
N GLU A 39 23.88 -12.96 4.79
CA GLU A 39 24.68 -12.79 3.59
C GLU A 39 24.20 -11.50 2.95
N ALA A 40 25.07 -10.49 3.04
CA ALA A 40 24.87 -9.22 2.34
C ALA A 40 24.60 -9.55 0.87
N LEU A 41 23.36 -9.31 0.42
CA LEU A 41 23.03 -9.38 -0.99
C LEU A 41 24.02 -8.47 -1.71
N PRO A 42 24.80 -8.98 -2.68
CA PRO A 42 25.73 -8.15 -3.42
C PRO A 42 24.94 -6.99 -4.02
N ALA A 43 25.34 -5.78 -3.63
CA ALA A 43 24.91 -4.58 -4.30
C ALA A 43 25.21 -4.75 -5.79
N GLU A 44 24.24 -4.39 -6.63
CA GLU A 44 24.41 -4.31 -8.09
C GLU A 44 24.27 -5.63 -8.86
N SER A 45 23.13 -6.31 -8.70
CA SER A 45 22.63 -7.15 -9.79
C SER A 45 22.06 -6.25 -10.91
N THR A 46 22.71 -6.32 -12.05
CA THR A 46 22.45 -5.67 -13.34
C THR A 46 20.97 -5.58 -13.76
N GLY A 47 20.50 -4.35 -13.95
CA GLY A 47 19.66 -3.89 -15.07
C GLY A 47 18.25 -4.46 -15.29
N THR A 48 17.80 -5.48 -14.57
CA THR A 48 16.44 -6.01 -14.72
C THR A 48 15.52 -5.27 -13.77
N ASN A 49 14.61 -4.45 -14.33
CA ASN A 49 13.52 -3.86 -13.55
C ASN A 49 12.78 -5.01 -12.85
N PRO A 50 12.53 -4.93 -11.53
CA PRO A 50 11.77 -5.96 -10.84
C PRO A 50 10.43 -6.12 -11.56
N THR A 51 10.05 -7.36 -11.86
CA THR A 51 8.74 -7.64 -12.46
C THR A 51 7.68 -7.13 -11.50
N GLU A 52 6.90 -6.15 -11.95
CA GLU A 52 5.80 -5.61 -11.18
C GLU A 52 4.71 -6.69 -11.05
N LEU A 53 4.10 -6.79 -9.88
CA LEU A 53 3.08 -7.77 -9.58
C LEU A 53 1.72 -7.30 -10.11
N ASP A 54 1.03 -8.16 -10.84
CA ASP A 54 -0.34 -7.90 -11.31
C ASP A 54 -1.34 -8.50 -10.32
N ILE A 55 -2.22 -7.65 -9.79
CA ILE A 55 -3.30 -8.05 -8.88
C ILE A 55 -4.63 -8.31 -9.60
N SER A 56 -4.69 -8.10 -10.92
CA SER A 56 -5.90 -8.31 -11.71
C SER A 56 -6.51 -9.71 -11.59
N PRO A 57 -5.76 -10.81 -11.35
CA PRO A 57 -6.37 -12.12 -11.11
C PRO A 57 -7.25 -12.15 -9.86
N LEU A 58 -6.94 -11.34 -8.84
CA LEU A 58 -7.76 -11.26 -7.61
C LEU A 58 -9.15 -10.66 -7.88
N TYR A 59 -9.38 -10.03 -9.03
CA TYR A 59 -10.67 -9.45 -9.40
C TYR A 59 -11.79 -10.51 -9.51
N ALA A 60 -11.46 -11.79 -9.67
CA ALA A 60 -12.43 -12.89 -9.60
C ALA A 60 -12.97 -13.14 -8.18
N LEU A 61 -12.31 -12.62 -7.15
CA LEU A 61 -12.64 -12.82 -5.74
C LEU A 61 -13.47 -11.64 -5.22
N HIS A 62 -14.73 -11.53 -5.67
CA HIS A 62 -15.59 -10.35 -5.45
C HIS A 62 -15.97 -10.08 -3.98
N GLN A 63 -15.89 -11.08 -3.10
CA GLN A 63 -16.29 -10.93 -1.69
C GLN A 63 -15.17 -10.44 -0.76
N LEU A 64 -14.00 -10.09 -1.31
CA LEU A 64 -12.87 -9.60 -0.53
C LEU A 64 -13.21 -8.30 0.20
N LYS A 65 -13.01 -8.33 1.52
CA LYS A 65 -13.08 -7.20 2.45
C LYS A 65 -11.68 -6.77 2.88
N VAL A 66 -10.72 -7.69 2.91
CA VAL A 66 -9.34 -7.44 3.33
C VAL A 66 -8.40 -7.94 2.25
N ILE A 67 -7.58 -7.03 1.72
CA ILE A 67 -6.50 -7.33 0.78
C ILE A 67 -5.21 -6.76 1.36
N GLN A 68 -4.27 -7.62 1.69
CA GLN A 68 -2.96 -7.23 2.18
C GLN A 68 -1.87 -7.96 1.40
N VAL A 69 -1.23 -7.25 0.48
CA VAL A 69 -0.09 -7.70 -0.30
C VAL A 69 1.13 -6.87 0.12
N SER A 70 2.05 -7.50 0.83
CA SER A 70 3.30 -6.88 1.29
C SER A 70 4.47 -7.75 0.84
N LEU A 71 5.00 -7.39 -0.32
CA LEU A 71 6.04 -8.13 -1.02
C LEU A 71 7.22 -7.22 -1.35
N ILE A 72 8.35 -7.87 -1.65
CA ILE A 72 9.57 -7.21 -2.12
C ILE A 72 9.31 -6.50 -3.47
N HIS A 73 8.46 -7.08 -4.32
CA HIS A 73 8.12 -6.56 -5.64
C HIS A 73 7.03 -5.49 -5.56
N PRO A 74 7.15 -4.40 -6.33
CA PRO A 74 6.08 -3.43 -6.48
C PRO A 74 4.86 -4.05 -7.14
N VAL A 75 3.68 -3.70 -6.63
CA VAL A 75 2.41 -3.94 -7.35
C VAL A 75 2.31 -2.92 -8.47
N SER A 76 2.03 -3.38 -9.70
CA SER A 76 1.69 -2.49 -10.80
C SER A 76 0.27 -1.99 -10.57
N LEU A 77 0.14 -0.75 -10.11
CA LEU A 77 -1.15 -0.14 -9.88
C LEU A 77 -1.23 1.13 -10.71
N THR A 78 -2.21 1.18 -11.62
CA THR A 78 -2.51 2.36 -12.44
C THR A 78 -3.76 3.08 -11.94
N PRO A 79 -4.02 4.32 -12.39
CA PRO A 79 -5.29 4.99 -12.10
C PRO A 79 -6.51 4.18 -12.56
N SER A 80 -6.43 3.51 -13.72
CA SER A 80 -7.53 2.67 -14.23
C SER A 80 -7.78 1.45 -13.34
N ASP A 81 -6.75 0.90 -12.71
CA ASP A 81 -6.93 -0.20 -11.74
C ASP A 81 -7.65 0.29 -10.48
N LEU A 82 -7.28 1.46 -9.96
CA LEU A 82 -7.97 2.09 -8.83
C LEU A 82 -9.45 2.37 -9.10
N GLU A 83 -9.82 2.74 -10.33
CA GLU A 83 -11.23 2.94 -10.72
C GLU A 83 -12.05 1.64 -10.69
N LYS A 84 -11.40 0.49 -10.89
CA LYS A 84 -12.06 -0.83 -10.85
C LYS A 84 -12.24 -1.35 -9.42
N ILE A 85 -11.35 -1.00 -8.48
CA ILE A 85 -11.40 -1.51 -7.10
C ILE A 85 -12.80 -1.34 -6.46
N PRO A 86 -13.45 -0.16 -6.51
CA PRO A 86 -14.76 0.03 -5.89
C PRO A 86 -15.89 -0.76 -6.57
N THR A 87 -15.77 -1.05 -7.87
CA THR A 87 -16.80 -1.79 -8.61
C THR A 87 -16.68 -3.30 -8.39
N ILE A 88 -15.47 -3.78 -8.10
CA ILE A 88 -15.18 -5.20 -7.88
C ILE A 88 -15.34 -5.57 -6.40
N TRP A 89 -14.80 -4.77 -5.49
CA TRP A 89 -14.77 -5.03 -4.05
C TRP A 89 -15.52 -3.92 -3.29
N THR A 90 -16.83 -3.86 -3.47
CA THR A 90 -17.70 -2.82 -2.90
C THR A 90 -17.68 -2.78 -1.36
N ASN A 91 -17.34 -3.89 -0.71
CA ASN A 91 -17.30 -4.03 0.75
C ASN A 91 -15.88 -3.99 1.32
N LEU A 92 -14.91 -3.45 0.56
CA LEU A 92 -13.52 -3.41 0.99
C LEU A 92 -13.34 -2.56 2.25
N VAL A 93 -12.74 -3.17 3.27
CA VAL A 93 -12.45 -2.57 4.58
C VAL A 93 -10.96 -2.24 4.69
N ASN A 94 -10.09 -3.14 4.23
CA ASN A 94 -8.64 -2.97 4.28
C ASN A 94 -8.03 -3.22 2.90
N LEU A 95 -7.28 -2.24 2.40
CA LEU A 95 -6.48 -2.37 1.18
C LEU A 95 -5.05 -1.97 1.46
N TYR A 96 -4.12 -2.92 1.37
CA TYR A 96 -2.70 -2.68 1.54
C TYR A 96 -1.94 -3.34 0.40
N LEU A 97 -1.36 -2.55 -0.50
CA LEU A 97 -0.57 -3.01 -1.65
C LEU A 97 0.82 -2.34 -1.67
N SER A 98 1.27 -1.80 -0.54
CA SER A 98 2.57 -1.11 -0.49
C SER A 98 3.71 -2.13 -0.54
N PRO A 99 4.64 -2.03 -1.50
CA PRO A 99 5.81 -2.88 -1.53
C PRO A 99 6.71 -2.60 -0.33
N GLU A 100 7.41 -3.64 0.12
CA GLU A 100 8.43 -3.51 1.13
C GLU A 100 9.58 -2.67 0.60
N LEU A 101 10.10 -2.94 -0.61
CA LEU A 101 11.27 -2.25 -1.18
C LEU A 101 11.00 -0.84 -1.76
N PRO A 102 12.02 0.05 -1.79
CA PRO A 102 11.93 1.28 -2.56
C PRO A 102 11.79 0.98 -4.04
N THR A 103 10.88 1.69 -4.69
CA THR A 103 10.76 1.71 -6.13
C THR A 103 11.59 2.86 -6.67
N ARG A 104 12.32 2.63 -7.77
CA ARG A 104 13.06 3.71 -8.46
C ARG A 104 12.11 4.66 -9.21
N ARG A 105 10.94 4.17 -9.60
CA ARG A 105 9.93 4.92 -10.32
C ARG A 105 8.94 5.55 -9.34
N PRO A 106 8.54 6.80 -9.58
CA PRO A 106 7.41 7.39 -8.86
C PRO A 106 6.15 6.58 -9.16
N PRO A 107 5.21 6.48 -8.21
CA PRO A 107 3.91 5.85 -8.45
C PRO A 107 3.16 6.62 -9.55
N SER A 108 2.41 5.90 -10.38
CA SER A 108 1.52 6.49 -11.40
C SER A 108 0.27 7.14 -10.79
N ILE A 109 0.00 6.81 -9.53
CA ILE A 109 -1.15 7.24 -8.75
C ILE A 109 -0.77 8.49 -7.95
N ASN A 110 -1.67 9.46 -7.86
CA ASN A 110 -1.50 10.69 -7.09
C ASN A 110 -2.56 10.81 -5.98
N HIS A 111 -2.48 11.90 -5.21
CA HIS A 111 -3.41 12.17 -4.11
C HIS A 111 -4.89 12.23 -4.53
N LYS A 112 -5.22 12.65 -5.76
CA LYS A 112 -6.61 12.74 -6.23
C LYS A 112 -7.23 11.36 -6.41
N HIS A 113 -6.46 10.41 -6.94
CA HIS A 113 -6.94 9.03 -7.08
C HIS A 113 -7.18 8.38 -5.71
N ILE A 114 -6.37 8.71 -4.69
CA ILE A 114 -6.61 8.26 -3.32
C ILE A 114 -7.94 8.80 -2.77
N ILE A 115 -8.24 10.08 -3.01
CA ILE A 115 -9.52 10.66 -2.62
C ILE A 115 -10.69 9.94 -3.30
N GLN A 116 -10.63 9.76 -4.63
CA GLN A 116 -11.67 9.08 -5.40
C GLN A 116 -11.91 7.65 -4.91
N LEU A 117 -10.83 6.92 -4.62
CA LEU A 117 -10.91 5.57 -4.08
C LEU A 117 -11.64 5.53 -2.73
N VAL A 118 -11.23 6.38 -1.78
CA VAL A 118 -11.81 6.43 -0.44
C VAL A 118 -13.28 6.87 -0.47
N GLN A 119 -13.62 7.82 -1.34
CA GLN A 119 -15.02 8.23 -1.56
C GLN A 119 -15.90 7.10 -2.08
N SER A 120 -15.33 6.25 -2.94
CA SER A 120 -16.06 5.15 -3.57
C SER A 120 -16.17 3.92 -2.67
N LEU A 121 -15.44 3.88 -1.54
CA LEU A 121 -15.39 2.76 -0.61
C LEU A 121 -15.78 3.22 0.82
N PRO A 122 -17.08 3.34 1.14
CA PRO A 122 -17.55 3.90 2.41
C PRO A 122 -17.24 3.04 3.64
N SER A 123 -16.81 1.79 3.43
CA SER A 123 -16.39 0.85 4.47
C SER A 123 -14.88 0.81 4.67
N LEU A 124 -14.09 1.53 3.86
CA LEU A 124 -12.63 1.49 3.92
C LEU A 124 -12.12 2.15 5.21
N VAL A 125 -11.43 1.36 6.04
CA VAL A 125 -10.86 1.76 7.33
C VAL A 125 -9.35 1.87 7.26
N SER A 126 -8.69 1.02 6.47
CA SER A 126 -7.23 1.01 6.34
C SER A 126 -6.80 1.00 4.88
N LEU A 127 -5.90 1.93 4.53
CA LEU A 127 -5.34 2.08 3.19
C LEU A 127 -3.82 2.13 3.25
N GLY A 128 -3.16 1.26 2.50
CA GLY A 128 -1.70 1.23 2.36
C GLY A 128 -1.28 1.20 0.91
N LEU A 129 -1.02 2.38 0.33
CA LEU A 129 -0.61 2.53 -1.07
C LEU A 129 0.48 3.60 -1.18
N LYS A 130 1.40 3.41 -2.12
CA LYS A 130 2.29 4.49 -2.55
C LYS A 130 1.57 5.37 -3.57
N PHE A 131 1.63 6.68 -3.39
CA PHE A 131 1.08 7.66 -4.32
C PHE A 131 1.95 8.91 -4.36
N ASP A 132 1.82 9.71 -5.40
CA ASP A 132 2.54 10.96 -5.55
C ASP A 132 1.77 12.09 -4.84
N ALA A 133 2.34 12.58 -3.75
CA ALA A 133 1.86 13.72 -2.98
C ALA A 133 2.59 15.03 -3.33
N SER A 134 3.50 15.01 -4.32
CA SER A 134 4.35 16.16 -4.68
C SER A 134 3.59 17.35 -5.26
N HIS A 135 2.37 17.11 -5.76
CA HIS A 135 1.54 18.06 -6.47
C HIS A 135 0.31 18.53 -5.68
N ILE A 136 0.26 18.29 -4.36
CA ILE A 136 -0.82 18.81 -3.51
C ILE A 136 -0.77 20.34 -3.47
N THR A 137 -1.91 20.95 -3.76
CA THR A 137 -2.12 22.40 -3.75
C THR A 137 -3.10 22.82 -2.67
N LYS A 138 -3.10 24.12 -2.32
CA LYS A 138 -4.07 24.69 -1.37
C LYS A 138 -5.53 24.50 -1.79
N ARG A 139 -5.82 24.34 -3.08
CA ARG A 139 -7.19 24.11 -3.56
C ARG A 139 -7.67 22.71 -3.21
N ASP A 140 -6.76 21.74 -3.20
CA ASP A 140 -7.10 20.36 -2.86
C ASP A 140 -7.56 20.28 -1.40
N CYS A 141 -7.01 21.09 -0.48
CA CYS A 141 -7.34 21.06 0.95
C CYS A 141 -8.74 21.60 1.33
N ARG A 142 -9.57 22.08 0.39
CA ARG A 142 -10.81 22.83 0.71
C ARG A 142 -12.05 21.95 0.84
N THR A 143 -11.98 20.69 0.40
CA THR A 143 -13.10 19.76 0.41
C THR A 143 -12.97 18.79 1.57
N THR A 144 -13.86 18.90 2.54
CA THR A 144 -14.01 17.86 3.56
C THR A 144 -14.82 16.71 2.98
N LEU A 145 -14.43 15.49 3.33
CA LEU A 145 -15.11 14.30 2.85
C LEU A 145 -15.49 13.41 4.03
N PRO A 146 -16.69 12.80 3.99
CA PRO A 146 -17.01 11.74 4.92
C PRO A 146 -16.13 10.54 4.60
N SER A 147 -15.12 10.31 5.42
CA SER A 147 -14.22 9.16 5.31
C SER A 147 -14.16 8.45 6.66
N LYS A 148 -14.25 7.12 6.63
CA LYS A 148 -14.02 6.25 7.81
C LYS A 148 -12.57 5.78 7.91
N LEU A 149 -11.69 6.34 7.08
CA LEU A 149 -10.29 5.93 7.03
C LEU A 149 -9.62 6.29 8.36
N LYS A 150 -9.17 5.27 9.08
CA LYS A 150 -8.45 5.36 10.35
C LYS A 150 -6.95 5.15 10.18
N THR A 151 -6.55 4.35 9.19
CA THR A 151 -5.13 4.03 8.96
C THR A 151 -4.74 4.38 7.53
N LEU A 152 -3.68 5.17 7.39
CA LEU A 152 -3.06 5.48 6.10
C LEU A 152 -1.58 5.10 6.17
N CYS A 153 -1.17 4.15 5.32
CA CYS A 153 0.23 3.82 5.09
C CYS A 153 0.66 4.36 3.72
N THR A 154 1.63 5.26 3.73
CA THR A 154 2.08 5.96 2.51
C THR A 154 3.39 5.38 1.97
N GLY A 155 4.09 4.57 2.76
CA GLY A 155 5.48 4.18 2.47
C GLY A 155 6.37 5.39 2.18
N ALA A 156 7.39 5.21 1.34
CA ALA A 156 8.24 6.29 0.83
C ALA A 156 7.60 7.07 -0.34
N SER A 157 6.32 7.43 -0.24
CA SER A 157 5.60 8.23 -1.25
C SER A 157 6.30 9.57 -1.53
N PRO A 158 6.46 10.00 -2.79
CA PRO A 158 7.01 11.30 -3.11
C PRO A 158 6.17 12.43 -2.51
N ILE A 159 6.84 13.40 -1.89
CA ILE A 159 6.21 14.54 -1.24
C ILE A 159 7.11 15.76 -1.40
N ARG A 160 6.52 16.92 -1.74
CA ARG A 160 7.24 18.19 -1.93
C ARG A 160 7.12 19.12 -0.74
N ASP A 161 5.92 19.28 -0.20
CA ASP A 161 5.57 20.26 0.83
C ASP A 161 4.82 19.56 1.99
N PRO A 162 5.53 19.20 3.08
CA PRO A 162 4.93 18.52 4.23
C PRO A 162 3.73 19.24 4.83
N SER A 163 3.79 20.57 4.99
CA SER A 163 2.72 21.35 5.61
C SER A 163 1.43 21.26 4.81
N ARG A 164 1.51 21.29 3.48
CA ARG A 164 0.33 21.08 2.63
C ARG A 164 -0.25 19.69 2.73
N VAL A 165 0.60 18.67 2.91
CA VAL A 165 0.12 17.30 3.10
C VAL A 165 -0.59 17.16 4.44
N VAL A 166 -0.11 17.81 5.51
CA VAL A 166 -0.82 17.87 6.80
C VAL A 166 -2.22 18.48 6.61
N GLU A 167 -2.31 19.67 5.99
CA GLU A 167 -3.60 20.32 5.71
C GLU A 167 -4.52 19.42 4.87
N TRP A 168 -3.97 18.76 3.85
CA TRP A 168 -4.71 17.85 2.99
C TRP A 168 -5.21 16.61 3.73
N ILE A 169 -4.39 15.97 4.57
CA ILE A 169 -4.81 14.81 5.39
C ILE A 169 -5.90 15.23 6.37
N GLN A 170 -5.72 16.35 7.10
CA GLN A 170 -6.69 16.83 8.07
C GLN A 170 -8.04 17.17 7.41
N ALA A 171 -8.03 17.71 6.20
CA ALA A 171 -9.25 18.03 5.46
C ALA A 171 -10.02 16.78 5.01
N HIS A 172 -9.33 15.76 4.48
CA HIS A 172 -10.00 14.61 3.84
C HIS A 172 -10.14 13.38 4.74
N PHE A 173 -9.32 13.27 5.79
CA PHE A 173 -9.29 12.15 6.71
C PHE A 173 -9.35 12.64 8.17
N PRO A 174 -10.44 13.32 8.58
CA PRO A 174 -10.55 13.90 9.91
C PRO A 174 -10.59 12.86 11.05
N HIS A 175 -10.82 11.59 10.72
CA HIS A 175 -10.84 10.47 11.65
C HIS A 175 -9.59 9.59 11.55
N LEU A 176 -8.52 10.07 10.91
CA LEU A 176 -7.27 9.33 10.81
C LEU A 176 -6.65 9.19 12.20
N GLU A 177 -6.40 7.96 12.63
CA GLU A 177 -5.82 7.59 13.93
C GLU A 177 -4.35 7.17 13.78
N THR A 178 -3.99 6.63 12.61
CA THR A 178 -2.65 6.11 12.33
C THR A 178 -2.17 6.56 10.96
N LEU A 179 -1.03 7.26 10.95
CA LEU A 179 -0.25 7.54 9.75
C LEU A 179 1.09 6.82 9.86
N SER A 180 1.44 6.00 8.87
CA SER A 180 2.69 5.27 8.87
C SER A 180 3.39 5.35 7.52
N THR A 181 4.72 5.31 7.56
CA THR A 181 5.55 5.12 6.39
C THR A 181 6.11 3.72 6.32
N ASP A 182 5.58 2.74 7.08
CA ASP A 182 6.16 1.41 7.35
C ASP A 182 6.53 0.66 6.07
N SER A 183 7.68 1.03 5.56
CA SER A 183 8.54 0.27 4.71
C SER A 183 9.47 -0.44 5.68
N ARG A 184 9.27 -1.75 5.85
CA ARG A 184 10.21 -2.60 6.62
C ARG A 184 11.62 -2.62 6.01
N THR A 185 11.85 -1.85 4.94
CA THR A 185 13.13 -1.64 4.30
C THR A 185 14.16 -1.00 5.19
N ARG A 186 15.26 -1.73 5.30
CA ARG A 186 16.49 -1.24 5.93
C ARG A 186 17.47 -0.62 4.93
N VAL A 187 17.23 -0.73 3.62
CA VAL A 187 18.25 -0.37 2.59
C VAL A 187 17.64 0.34 1.38
N GLY A 188 18.19 1.51 1.04
CA GLY A 188 18.01 2.15 -0.27
C GLY A 188 16.83 3.10 -0.45
N GLU A 189 16.02 3.34 0.60
CA GLU A 189 14.92 4.30 0.46
C GLU A 189 15.41 5.74 0.36
N ASN A 190 14.65 6.56 -0.37
CA ASN A 190 14.91 7.98 -0.49
C ASN A 190 14.76 8.66 0.88
N ARG A 191 15.88 8.83 1.58
CA ARG A 191 15.96 9.43 2.92
C ARG A 191 15.19 10.75 2.99
N LEU A 192 15.16 11.52 1.90
CA LEU A 192 14.44 12.78 1.83
C LEU A 192 12.93 12.60 2.00
N TYR A 193 12.30 11.66 1.30
CA TYR A 193 10.85 11.44 1.44
C TYR A 193 10.50 10.93 2.82
N LYS A 194 11.31 10.03 3.38
CA LYS A 194 11.14 9.55 4.76
C LYS A 194 11.20 10.70 5.78
N GLN A 195 12.19 11.59 5.65
CA GLN A 195 12.30 12.78 6.50
C GLN A 195 11.09 13.71 6.35
N ARG A 196 10.63 13.94 5.12
CA ARG A 196 9.45 14.78 4.85
C ARG A 196 8.17 14.19 5.44
N TRP A 197 7.95 12.88 5.31
CA TRP A 197 6.83 12.21 5.97
C TRP A 197 6.95 12.22 7.49
N ALA A 198 8.16 12.19 8.06
CA ALA A 198 8.34 12.38 9.50
C ALA A 198 7.84 13.76 9.96
N VAL A 199 8.07 14.82 9.18
CA VAL A 199 7.50 16.15 9.44
C VAL A 199 5.96 16.13 9.34
N VAL A 200 5.39 15.39 8.38
CA VAL A 200 3.92 15.24 8.29
C VAL A 200 3.38 14.53 9.53
N MET A 201 4.01 13.43 9.96
CA MET A 201 3.58 12.70 11.15
C MET A 201 3.65 13.57 12.42
N ASP A 202 4.70 14.38 12.57
CA ASP A 202 4.81 15.35 13.67
C ASP A 202 3.70 16.43 13.60
N GLY A 203 3.45 16.98 12.42
CA GLY A 203 2.42 17.99 12.19
C GLY A 203 0.97 17.48 12.37
N MET A 204 0.74 16.17 12.28
CA MET A 204 -0.55 15.55 12.57
C MET A 204 -0.82 15.39 14.08
N GLY A 205 0.15 15.70 14.95
CA GLY A 205 0.04 15.50 16.40
C GLY A 205 0.22 14.02 16.79
N LYS A 206 -0.10 13.67 18.05
CA LYS A 206 0.02 12.30 18.59
C LYS A 206 -0.99 11.32 17.95
N LEU A 207 -0.88 11.07 16.65
CA LEU A 207 -1.33 9.82 16.07
C LEU A 207 -0.47 8.70 16.67
N GLU A 208 -1.07 7.58 17.05
CA GLU A 208 -0.29 6.48 17.57
C GLU A 208 0.65 5.97 16.46
N ALA A 209 1.95 6.07 16.69
CA ALA A 209 2.93 5.38 15.87
C ALA A 209 2.68 3.88 16.04
N SER A 210 2.01 3.26 15.06
CA SER A 210 1.65 1.84 15.07
C SER A 210 2.90 0.96 15.00
N GLY A 211 3.56 0.78 16.14
CA GLY A 211 4.68 -0.15 16.34
C GLY A 211 4.25 -1.54 16.84
N LYS A 212 2.94 -1.85 16.89
CA LYS A 212 2.45 -3.14 17.40
C LYS A 212 1.72 -3.92 16.31
N THR A 213 2.43 -4.89 15.76
CA THR A 213 1.91 -5.90 14.85
C THR A 213 0.84 -6.75 15.56
N SER A 214 -0.42 -6.53 15.20
CA SER A 214 -1.48 -7.51 15.46
C SER A 214 -1.19 -8.75 14.63
N ARG A 215 -0.80 -9.85 15.29
CA ARG A 215 -0.70 -11.17 14.68
C ARG A 215 -2.13 -11.68 14.44
N SER A 216 -2.76 -11.22 13.37
CA SER A 216 -3.89 -11.94 12.79
C SER A 216 -3.36 -13.27 12.25
N ALA A 217 -4.05 -14.36 12.58
CA ALA A 217 -3.74 -15.70 12.12
C ALA A 217 -4.01 -15.81 10.60
N GLY A 218 -3.08 -15.28 9.80
CA GLY A 218 -3.05 -15.49 8.37
C GLY A 218 -2.65 -16.94 8.08
N MET A 219 -3.43 -17.59 7.23
CA MET A 219 -3.13 -18.91 6.67
C MET A 219 -1.71 -18.92 6.10
N LEU A 220 -0.82 -19.64 6.78
CA LEU A 220 0.56 -19.81 6.38
C LEU A 220 0.59 -20.93 5.33
N ILE A 221 0.50 -20.58 4.04
CA ILE A 221 0.73 -21.55 2.97
C ILE A 221 2.23 -21.87 2.99
N ARG A 222 2.61 -22.95 3.68
CA ARG A 222 3.93 -23.57 3.57
C ARG A 222 3.86 -24.58 2.42
N TRP A 223 4.74 -24.40 1.44
CA TRP A 223 5.13 -25.46 0.51
C TRP A 223 6.43 -26.07 1.01
#